data_AF-A0A5Q2NKV6-F1
#
_entry.id   AF-A0A5Q2NKV6-F1
#
_cell.length_a   1.000
_cell.length_b   1.000
_cell.length_c   1.000
_cell.angle_alpha   90.00
_cell.angle_beta   90.00
_cell.angle_gamma   90.00
#
_symmetry.space_group_name_H-M   'P 1'
#
loop_
_entity.id
_entity.type
_entity.pdbx_description
1 polymer ?
#
loop_
_entity_poly.entity_id
_entity_poly.type
_entity_poly.pdbx_seq_one_letter_code
_entity_poly.pdbx_strand_id
1 'polypeptide(L)'
;MFWLLIALLVFLFQIMTILILEYRQPSKTVAWLLILFVLPVIGFVMYYFIAKEFQNRRTVRRRGVIAREVQLKALRQSALVHRAQDMEAPDFAHEERLFNLLGSFSMLPITGCNETEVLTNAEATYASILDALEGAKHHIHLDYYTLRDDEIGCRFKEALLRKAKQGVEIRIIYDGIGSLELKSWFVKELEEAGVCVQCFLTPRIAFFDKRVNFRNHRKIVVVDGTVGFVGGINIGDEYLGKDPKLGFWRDTHIKLTGDSVYYLQLVFMRDWWFTARERLEKPEYLPEHGCIGEEQVQIVASGPDTSSDAILEGIFSAISAAKEKVYIATPYFIPDPSVLMSLRTAALSGVDVRIILPHGSDSKLVLYSSLSYVEDLLMAGVRIYRYRKGFIHAKVMIVDRLLASVGTANMDMRSFFSNFEINAHVYSAKAISRLEEDFMADLGDCYELTLHEFEKRPRMQKAAEVVAHMLSPLL
;
A
#
# COMPACT_ATOMS: atom_id res chain seq x y z
N MET A 1 0.83 37.30 35.17
CA MET A 1 -0.44 36.76 35.71
C MET A 1 -1.50 36.66 34.63
N PHE A 2 -1.98 37.75 34.03
CA PHE A 2 -3.02 37.70 32.99
C PHE A 2 -2.65 36.88 31.74
N TRP A 3 -1.40 37.02 31.25
CA TRP A 3 -0.93 36.24 30.09
C TRP A 3 -0.82 34.74 30.36
N LEU A 4 -0.54 34.32 31.61
CA LEU A 4 -0.53 32.91 32.01
C LEU A 4 -1.94 32.31 32.01
N LEU A 5 -2.94 33.11 32.43
CA LEU A 5 -4.34 32.70 32.35
C LEU A 5 -4.78 32.53 30.89
N ILE A 6 -4.40 33.45 30.01
CA ILE A 6 -4.67 33.33 28.57
C ILE A 6 -4.01 32.06 28.01
N ALA A 7 -2.73 31.82 28.30
CA ALA A 7 -2.01 30.64 27.84
C ALA A 7 -2.69 29.34 28.31
N LEU A 8 -3.11 29.28 29.57
CA LEU A 8 -3.83 28.13 30.13
C LEU A 8 -5.19 27.93 29.44
N LEU A 9 -5.96 28.99 29.21
CA LEU A 9 -7.24 28.90 28.52
C LEU A 9 -7.09 28.43 27.07
N VAL A 10 -6.06 28.90 26.34
CA VAL A 10 -5.75 28.42 24.99
C VAL A 10 -5.38 26.94 25.01
N PHE A 11 -4.58 26.51 25.98
CA PHE A 11 -4.18 25.11 26.13
C PHE A 11 -5.38 24.19 26.45
N LEU A 12 -6.25 24.59 27.37
CA LEU A 12 -7.49 23.86 27.70
C LEU A 12 -8.46 23.79 26.51
N PHE A 13 -8.62 24.91 25.79
CA PHE A 13 -9.42 24.96 24.56
C PHE A 13 -8.89 23.99 23.51
N GLN A 14 -7.57 23.89 23.37
CA GLN A 14 -6.96 22.95 22.44
C GLN A 14 -7.17 21.50 22.85
N ILE A 15 -6.95 21.15 24.13
CA ILE A 15 -7.25 19.79 24.65
C ILE A 15 -8.70 19.42 24.32
N MET A 16 -9.64 20.32 24.61
CA MET A 16 -11.05 20.11 24.31
C MET A 16 -11.29 19.93 22.81
N THR A 17 -10.60 20.70 21.97
CA THR A 17 -10.68 20.57 20.51
C THR A 17 -10.18 19.21 20.01
N ILE A 18 -9.07 18.70 20.58
CA ILE A 18 -8.54 17.37 20.26
C ILE A 18 -9.54 16.30 20.67
N LEU A 19 -10.02 16.34 21.92
CA LEU A 19 -10.99 15.38 22.45
C LEU A 19 -12.29 15.32 21.64
N ILE A 20 -12.82 16.47 21.21
CA ILE A 20 -14.08 16.55 20.46
C ILE A 20 -13.89 16.09 19.01
N LEU A 21 -12.82 16.49 18.33
CA LEU A 21 -12.65 16.17 16.92
C LEU A 21 -12.15 14.74 16.69
N GLU A 22 -11.33 14.21 17.59
CA GLU A 22 -10.73 12.87 17.48
C GLU A 22 -11.47 11.79 18.30
N TYR A 23 -12.66 12.10 18.84
CA TYR A 23 -13.40 11.22 19.76
C TYR A 23 -13.63 9.79 19.26
N ARG A 24 -13.66 9.58 17.94
CA ARG A 24 -13.85 8.26 17.32
C ARG A 24 -12.60 7.40 17.28
N GLN A 25 -11.42 7.99 17.49
CA GLN A 25 -10.13 7.32 17.47
C GLN A 25 -9.35 7.67 18.76
N PRO A 26 -9.67 7.01 19.88
CA PRO A 26 -9.04 7.29 21.18
C PRO A 26 -7.51 7.21 21.12
N SER A 27 -6.96 6.27 20.34
CA SER A 27 -5.52 6.12 20.14
C SER A 27 -4.89 7.39 19.53
N LYS A 28 -5.48 7.97 18.48
CA LYS A 28 -5.02 9.23 17.88
C LYS A 28 -5.17 10.42 18.84
N THR A 29 -6.27 10.45 19.58
CA THR A 29 -6.51 11.47 20.62
C THR A 29 -5.35 11.49 21.62
N VAL A 30 -4.97 10.33 22.16
CA VAL A 30 -3.87 10.22 23.13
C VAL A 30 -2.54 10.67 22.51
N ALA A 31 -2.25 10.27 21.27
CA ALA A 31 -1.03 10.68 20.58
C ALA A 31 -0.93 12.21 20.43
N TRP A 32 -2.02 12.86 20.02
CA TRP A 32 -2.09 14.31 19.90
C TRP A 32 -1.99 15.05 21.23
N LEU A 33 -2.62 14.51 22.29
CA LEU A 33 -2.50 15.04 23.64
C LEU A 33 -1.07 14.91 24.17
N LEU A 34 -0.37 13.82 23.87
CA LEU A 34 1.04 13.66 24.23
C LEU A 34 1.93 14.70 23.55
N ILE A 35 1.79 14.88 22.23
CA ILE A 35 2.56 15.88 21.47
C ILE A 35 2.28 17.29 22.02
N LEU A 36 1.00 17.61 22.25
CA LEU A 36 0.59 18.88 22.85
C LEU A 36 1.19 19.08 24.24
N PHE A 37 1.21 18.04 25.08
CA PHE A 37 1.74 18.14 26.43
C PHE A 37 3.26 18.36 26.45
N VAL A 38 4.01 17.64 25.61
CA VAL A 38 5.49 17.73 25.56
C VAL A 38 5.95 18.99 24.82
N LEU A 39 5.25 19.37 23.75
CA LEU A 39 5.61 20.50 22.90
C LEU A 39 4.40 21.41 22.66
N PRO A 40 3.99 22.26 23.62
CA PRO A 40 2.70 22.95 23.56
C PRO A 40 2.49 23.80 22.30
N VAL A 41 3.50 24.59 21.93
CA VAL A 41 3.42 25.48 20.75
C VAL A 41 3.48 24.68 19.45
N ILE A 42 4.38 23.71 19.36
CA ILE A 42 4.57 22.90 18.15
C ILE A 42 3.38 21.97 17.95
N GLY A 43 2.90 21.33 19.01
CA GLY A 43 1.72 20.46 19.01
C GLY A 43 0.45 21.20 18.60
N PHE A 44 0.30 22.46 18.99
CA PHE A 44 -0.76 23.34 18.47
C PHE A 44 -0.70 23.48 16.95
N VAL A 45 0.46 23.87 16.42
CA VAL A 45 0.65 24.04 14.99
C VAL A 45 0.44 22.71 14.27
N MET A 46 1.11 21.64 14.71
CA MET A 46 1.00 20.31 14.10
C MET A 46 -0.45 19.81 14.08
N TYR A 47 -1.18 19.88 15.19
CA TYR A 47 -2.57 19.42 15.22
C TYR A 47 -3.45 20.18 14.22
N TYR A 48 -3.29 21.51 14.13
CA TYR A 48 -4.13 22.33 13.27
C TYR A 48 -3.93 22.07 11.76
N PHE A 49 -2.70 21.68 11.35
CA PHE A 49 -2.34 21.44 9.95
C PHE A 49 -2.36 19.97 9.55
N ILE A 50 -2.14 19.03 10.48
CA ILE A 50 -1.95 17.61 10.21
C ILE A 50 -3.16 16.77 10.62
N ALA A 51 -3.88 17.12 11.70
CA ALA A 51 -4.86 16.22 12.32
C ALA A 51 -6.24 16.16 11.62
N LYS A 52 -6.59 17.09 10.72
CA LYS A 52 -7.96 17.17 10.15
C LYS A 52 -8.25 16.13 9.05
N GLU A 53 -8.19 14.85 9.39
CA GLU A 53 -8.31 13.74 8.46
C GLU A 53 -9.78 13.38 8.13
N PHE A 54 -10.64 13.34 9.16
CA PHE A 54 -12.01 12.83 9.00
C PHE A 54 -12.96 13.78 8.26
N GLN A 55 -12.87 15.10 8.49
CA GLN A 55 -13.70 16.10 7.77
C GLN A 55 -13.35 16.14 6.27
N ASN A 56 -12.10 15.83 5.91
CA ASN A 56 -11.62 15.87 4.54
C ASN A 56 -11.98 14.61 3.72
N ARG A 57 -12.17 13.44 4.35
CA ARG A 57 -12.62 12.21 3.64
C ARG A 57 -13.92 12.43 2.86
N ARG A 58 -14.91 13.13 3.44
CA ARG A 58 -16.18 13.44 2.73
C ARG A 58 -15.96 14.29 1.47
N THR A 59 -15.04 15.23 1.53
CA THR A 59 -14.69 16.11 0.40
C THR A 59 -13.92 15.37 -0.68
N VAL A 60 -13.03 14.46 -0.29
CA VAL A 60 -12.27 13.58 -1.20
C VAL A 60 -13.20 12.56 -1.87
N ARG A 61 -14.12 11.92 -1.12
CA ARG A 61 -15.14 10.99 -1.66
C ARG A 61 -16.01 11.61 -2.76
N ARG A 62 -16.44 12.86 -2.60
CA ARG A 62 -17.23 13.58 -3.63
C ARG A 62 -16.44 13.84 -4.92
N ARG A 63 -15.11 13.74 -4.88
CA ARG A 63 -14.22 13.98 -6.02
C ARG A 63 -13.88 12.70 -6.79
N GLY A 64 -14.16 11.49 -6.30
CA GLY A 64 -13.74 10.23 -6.93
C GLY A 64 -14.84 9.52 -7.69
N VAL A 65 -15.48 10.17 -8.68
CA VAL A 65 -16.52 9.52 -9.49
C VAL A 65 -15.89 8.94 -10.74
N ILE A 66 -15.69 7.63 -10.76
CA ILE A 66 -15.46 6.88 -12.01
C ILE A 66 -16.72 7.03 -12.87
N ALA A 67 -16.54 7.29 -14.16
CA ALA A 67 -17.67 7.29 -15.09
C ALA A 67 -18.36 5.92 -15.03
N ARG A 68 -19.62 5.89 -14.60
CA ARG A 68 -20.41 4.65 -14.42
C ARG A 68 -20.36 3.75 -15.66
N GLU A 69 -20.30 4.36 -16.84
CA GLU A 69 -20.19 3.67 -18.13
C GLU A 69 -18.90 2.86 -18.27
N VAL A 70 -17.75 3.42 -17.87
CA VAL A 70 -16.44 2.75 -17.94
C VAL A 70 -16.41 1.56 -16.96
N GLN A 71 -16.96 1.72 -15.76
CA GLN A 71 -17.08 0.61 -14.81
C GLN A 71 -18.01 -0.50 -15.33
N LEU A 72 -19.16 -0.15 -15.92
CA LEU A 72 -20.07 -1.11 -16.53
C LEU A 72 -19.43 -1.84 -17.72
N LYS A 73 -18.59 -1.15 -18.50
CA LYS A 73 -17.83 -1.76 -19.59
C LYS A 73 -16.85 -2.81 -19.07
N ALA A 74 -16.04 -2.48 -18.06
CA ALA A 74 -15.13 -3.42 -17.43
C ALA A 74 -15.88 -4.66 -16.92
N LEU A 75 -17.02 -4.47 -16.23
CA LEU A 75 -17.85 -5.57 -15.73
C LEU A 75 -18.42 -6.46 -16.84
N ARG A 76 -18.75 -5.90 -18.01
CA ARG A 76 -19.28 -6.68 -19.15
C ARG A 76 -18.21 -7.48 -19.88
N GLN A 77 -16.98 -6.97 -19.91
CA GLN A 77 -15.85 -7.63 -20.57
C GLN A 77 -15.15 -8.65 -19.68
N SER A 78 -15.31 -8.55 -18.37
CA SER A 78 -14.63 -9.44 -17.43
C SER A 78 -15.41 -10.73 -17.22
N ALA A 79 -14.70 -11.85 -17.15
CA ALA A 79 -15.19 -13.07 -16.53
C ALA A 79 -15.20 -12.86 -15.01
N LEU A 80 -16.39 -12.78 -14.41
CA LEU A 80 -16.53 -12.53 -12.97
C LEU A 80 -16.81 -13.83 -12.21
N VAL A 81 -16.20 -13.95 -11.03
CA VAL A 81 -16.52 -15.04 -10.11
C VAL A 81 -17.65 -14.60 -9.18
N HIS A 82 -18.77 -15.32 -9.20
CA HIS A 82 -19.98 -14.94 -8.49
C HIS A 82 -20.23 -15.72 -7.21
N ARG A 83 -19.64 -16.91 -7.06
CA ARG A 83 -19.80 -17.76 -5.87
C ARG A 83 -18.46 -18.36 -5.47
N ALA A 84 -18.30 -18.67 -4.18
CA ALA A 84 -17.12 -19.35 -3.67
C ALA A 84 -16.86 -20.69 -4.38
N GLN A 85 -17.92 -21.42 -4.75
CA GLN A 85 -17.84 -22.70 -5.48
C GLN A 85 -17.26 -22.58 -6.88
N ASP A 86 -17.26 -21.38 -7.46
CA ASP A 86 -16.73 -21.12 -8.80
C ASP A 86 -15.23 -20.73 -8.74
N MET A 87 -14.62 -20.71 -7.55
CA MET A 87 -13.17 -20.51 -7.36
C MET A 87 -12.41 -21.81 -7.63
N GLU A 88 -11.26 -21.73 -8.31
CA GLU A 88 -10.44 -22.93 -8.57
C GLU A 88 -9.81 -23.52 -7.31
N ALA A 89 -9.51 -22.69 -6.31
CA ALA A 89 -8.90 -23.13 -5.06
C ALA A 89 -9.87 -24.02 -4.26
N PRO A 90 -9.61 -25.33 -4.11
CA PRO A 90 -10.56 -26.26 -3.48
C PRO A 90 -10.85 -25.90 -2.02
N ASP A 91 -9.84 -25.37 -1.32
CA ASP A 91 -9.97 -24.94 0.07
C ASP A 91 -10.87 -23.71 0.20
N PHE A 92 -10.91 -22.86 -0.84
CA PHE A 92 -11.71 -21.64 -0.86
C PHE A 92 -13.19 -21.91 -1.16
N ALA A 93 -13.51 -23.00 -1.88
CA ALA A 93 -14.87 -23.35 -2.25
C ALA A 93 -15.82 -23.53 -1.03
N HIS A 94 -15.25 -23.82 0.14
CA HIS A 94 -15.99 -23.97 1.41
C HIS A 94 -16.02 -22.69 2.27
N GLU A 95 -15.36 -21.62 1.84
CA GLU A 95 -15.25 -20.35 2.57
C GLU A 95 -16.25 -19.29 2.07
N GLU A 96 -17.54 -19.65 2.01
CA GLU A 96 -18.60 -18.77 1.49
C GLU A 96 -18.67 -17.43 2.24
N ARG A 97 -18.45 -17.45 3.56
CA ARG A 97 -18.41 -16.23 4.37
C ARG A 97 -17.25 -15.33 3.95
N LEU A 98 -16.05 -15.87 3.76
CA LEU A 98 -14.88 -15.09 3.34
C LEU A 98 -15.09 -14.52 1.94
N PHE A 99 -15.56 -15.34 1.00
CA PHE A 99 -15.90 -14.90 -0.36
C PHE A 99 -16.86 -13.69 -0.35
N ASN A 100 -17.97 -13.81 0.39
CA ASN A 100 -18.97 -12.74 0.48
C ASN A 100 -18.40 -11.48 1.12
N LEU A 101 -17.55 -11.60 2.14
CA LEU A 101 -16.89 -10.44 2.77
C LEU A 101 -15.97 -9.73 1.77
N LEU A 102 -15.09 -10.47 1.09
CA LEU A 102 -14.16 -9.93 0.09
C LEU A 102 -14.88 -9.27 -1.08
N GLY A 103 -16.03 -9.81 -1.51
CA GLY A 103 -16.90 -9.21 -2.53
C GLY A 103 -17.71 -8.00 -2.06
N SER A 104 -18.02 -7.90 -0.75
CA SER A 104 -18.89 -6.84 -0.20
C SER A 104 -18.16 -5.52 0.09
N PHE A 105 -16.91 -5.59 0.55
CA PHE A 105 -16.15 -4.41 0.95
C PHE A 105 -15.30 -3.84 -0.18
N SER A 106 -14.87 -4.69 -1.12
CA SER A 106 -14.22 -4.25 -2.35
C SER A 106 -15.28 -3.81 -3.34
N MET A 107 -15.19 -2.57 -3.82
CA MET A 107 -16.01 -2.10 -4.95
C MET A 107 -15.61 -2.76 -6.28
N LEU A 108 -14.54 -3.55 -6.29
CA LEU A 108 -13.95 -4.23 -7.45
C LEU A 108 -14.10 -5.75 -7.27
N PRO A 109 -14.66 -6.45 -8.27
CA PRO A 109 -15.00 -7.87 -8.18
C PRO A 109 -13.76 -8.77 -8.26
N ILE A 110 -13.96 -10.04 -7.92
CA ILE A 110 -13.02 -11.11 -8.24
C ILE A 110 -13.19 -11.44 -9.71
N THR A 111 -12.10 -11.30 -10.47
CA THR A 111 -12.03 -11.65 -11.89
C THR A 111 -11.49 -13.05 -12.05
N GLY A 112 -11.95 -13.78 -13.07
CA GLY A 112 -11.62 -15.18 -13.30
C GLY A 112 -10.74 -15.45 -14.51
N CYS A 113 -10.51 -14.47 -15.39
CA CYS A 113 -9.60 -14.65 -16.52
C CYS A 113 -8.33 -13.82 -16.33
N ASN A 114 -7.31 -14.42 -15.69
CA ASN A 114 -6.03 -13.75 -15.45
C ASN A 114 -4.84 -14.69 -15.58
N GLU A 115 -3.66 -14.09 -15.74
CA GLU A 115 -2.37 -14.72 -15.51
C GLU A 115 -1.50 -13.81 -14.64
N THR A 116 -0.86 -14.43 -13.65
CA THR A 116 -0.01 -13.78 -12.64
C THR A 116 1.44 -14.21 -12.80
N GLU A 117 2.34 -13.24 -12.90
CA GLU A 117 3.79 -13.43 -12.83
C GLU A 117 4.34 -12.69 -11.61
N VAL A 118 5.00 -13.42 -10.71
CA VAL A 118 5.60 -12.88 -9.47
C VAL A 118 7.03 -12.43 -9.75
N LEU A 119 7.33 -11.17 -9.44
CA LEU A 119 8.61 -10.50 -9.65
C LEU A 119 9.22 -10.17 -8.28
N THR A 120 10.37 -10.77 -7.97
CA THR A 120 10.90 -10.83 -6.59
C THR A 120 11.95 -9.78 -6.23
N ASN A 121 12.27 -8.90 -7.16
CA ASN A 121 13.20 -7.80 -6.94
C ASN A 121 13.01 -6.70 -7.99
N ALA A 122 13.74 -5.59 -7.80
CA ALA A 122 13.71 -4.45 -8.69
C ALA A 122 14.28 -4.73 -10.07
N GLU A 123 15.33 -5.54 -10.19
CA GLU A 123 15.94 -5.88 -11.48
C GLU A 123 14.95 -6.57 -12.41
N ALA A 124 14.29 -7.64 -11.93
CA ALA A 124 13.26 -8.36 -12.68
C ALA A 124 12.04 -7.48 -12.94
N THR A 125 11.63 -6.68 -11.95
CA THR A 125 10.48 -5.78 -12.08
C THR A 125 10.70 -4.70 -13.14
N TYR A 126 11.83 -3.99 -13.08
CA TYR A 126 12.14 -2.94 -14.03
C TYR A 126 12.38 -3.48 -15.44
N ALA A 127 13.05 -4.62 -15.57
CA ALA A 127 13.20 -5.29 -16.87
C ALA A 127 11.82 -5.58 -17.48
N SER A 128 10.94 -6.25 -16.72
CA SER A 128 9.62 -6.61 -17.23
C SER A 128 8.73 -5.38 -17.52
N ILE A 129 8.81 -4.31 -16.73
CA ILE A 129 8.06 -3.09 -17.01
C ILE A 129 8.60 -2.42 -18.27
N LEU A 130 9.92 -2.21 -18.38
CA LEU A 130 10.53 -1.58 -19.55
C LEU A 130 10.22 -2.35 -20.85
N ASP A 131 10.25 -3.68 -20.81
CA ASP A 131 9.86 -4.52 -21.95
C ASP A 131 8.39 -4.30 -22.34
N ALA A 132 7.50 -4.21 -21.37
CA ALA A 132 6.09 -3.90 -21.63
C ALA A 132 5.92 -2.48 -22.21
N LEU A 133 6.64 -1.48 -21.69
CA LEU A 133 6.60 -0.11 -22.22
C LEU A 133 7.06 -0.06 -23.69
N GLU A 134 8.15 -0.76 -24.04
CA GLU A 134 8.63 -0.83 -25.42
C GLU A 134 7.60 -1.48 -26.36
N GLY A 135 6.87 -2.48 -25.87
CA GLY A 135 5.79 -3.17 -26.59
C GLY A 135 4.50 -2.36 -26.78
N ALA A 136 4.31 -1.24 -26.07
CA ALA A 136 3.05 -0.49 -26.07
C ALA A 136 2.66 0.05 -27.45
N LYS A 137 1.37 0.04 -27.78
CA LYS A 137 0.86 0.48 -29.10
C LYS A 137 -0.15 1.60 -29.02
N HIS A 138 -0.86 1.71 -27.91
CA HIS A 138 -1.97 2.65 -27.75
C HIS A 138 -1.74 3.60 -26.58
N HIS A 139 -1.57 3.08 -25.36
CA HIS A 139 -1.37 3.94 -24.19
C HIS A 139 -0.55 3.29 -23.08
N ILE A 140 0.04 4.16 -22.26
CA ILE A 140 0.82 3.83 -21.08
C ILE A 140 0.35 4.73 -19.93
N HIS A 141 -0.08 4.13 -18.82
CA HIS A 141 -0.49 4.85 -17.62
C HIS A 141 0.36 4.41 -16.43
N LEU A 142 1.04 5.36 -15.77
CA LEU A 142 1.91 5.13 -14.61
C LEU A 142 1.41 5.93 -13.42
N ASP A 143 1.36 5.30 -12.24
CA ASP A 143 1.14 5.96 -10.96
C ASP A 143 2.17 5.47 -9.95
N TYR A 144 2.94 6.37 -9.36
CA TYR A 144 4.01 6.03 -8.42
C TYR A 144 4.08 7.00 -7.24
N TYR A 145 4.30 6.48 -6.04
CA TYR A 145 4.63 7.31 -4.89
C TYR A 145 5.96 8.06 -5.09
N THR A 146 7.02 7.32 -5.44
CA THR A 146 8.35 7.87 -5.66
C THR A 146 8.76 7.66 -7.11
N LEU A 147 9.09 8.77 -7.77
CA LEU A 147 9.75 8.85 -9.06
C LEU A 147 11.04 9.65 -8.88
N ARG A 148 12.18 9.04 -9.21
CA ARG A 148 13.52 9.66 -9.15
C ARG A 148 14.00 10.07 -10.55
N ASP A 149 14.88 11.07 -10.62
CA ASP A 149 15.64 11.47 -11.82
C ASP A 149 17.06 10.86 -11.86
N ASP A 150 17.22 9.66 -11.28
CA ASP A 150 18.47 8.88 -11.25
C ASP A 150 18.63 7.99 -12.50
N GLU A 151 19.56 7.04 -12.47
CA GLU A 151 19.88 6.20 -13.64
C GLU A 151 18.67 5.39 -14.10
N ILE A 152 17.99 4.69 -13.18
CA ILE A 152 16.79 3.93 -13.53
C ILE A 152 15.63 4.85 -13.94
N GLY A 153 15.43 5.97 -13.24
CA GLY A 153 14.44 6.96 -13.63
C GLY A 153 14.65 7.51 -15.05
N CYS A 154 15.90 7.77 -15.42
CA CYS A 154 16.26 8.19 -16.78
C CYS A 154 15.99 7.10 -17.82
N ARG A 155 16.26 5.83 -17.51
CA ARG A 155 15.92 4.71 -18.43
C ARG A 155 14.42 4.62 -18.70
N PHE A 156 13.59 4.76 -17.65
CA PHE A 156 12.13 4.85 -17.79
C PHE A 156 11.73 6.05 -18.65
N LYS A 157 12.26 7.24 -18.35
CA LYS A 157 12.00 8.45 -19.13
C LYS A 157 12.31 8.24 -20.61
N GLU A 158 13.49 7.70 -20.93
CA GLU A 158 13.91 7.47 -22.31
C GLU A 158 12.97 6.53 -23.08
N ALA A 159 12.52 5.43 -22.45
CA ALA A 159 11.52 4.54 -23.05
C ALA A 159 10.21 5.29 -23.33
N LEU A 160 9.70 6.04 -22.35
CA LEU A 160 8.48 6.83 -22.50
C LEU A 160 8.60 7.89 -23.59
N LEU A 161 9.74 8.60 -23.68
CA LEU A 161 10.01 9.57 -24.75
C LEU A 161 10.01 8.91 -26.14
N ARG A 162 10.56 7.70 -26.29
CA ARG A 162 10.49 6.95 -27.55
C ARG A 162 9.05 6.60 -27.93
N LYS A 163 8.25 6.11 -26.97
CA LYS A 163 6.86 5.74 -27.20
C LYS A 163 5.96 6.94 -27.50
N ALA A 164 6.17 8.06 -26.82
CA ALA A 164 5.47 9.31 -27.11
C ALA A 164 5.73 9.79 -28.55
N LYS A 165 6.99 9.71 -29.04
CA LYS A 165 7.33 10.00 -30.44
C LYS A 165 6.67 9.06 -31.45
N GLN A 166 6.34 7.84 -31.04
CA GLN A 166 5.59 6.87 -31.85
C GLN A 166 4.06 7.10 -31.79
N GLY A 167 3.59 8.09 -31.05
CA GLY A 167 2.18 8.43 -30.93
C GLY A 167 1.42 7.69 -29.82
N VAL A 168 2.12 6.96 -28.94
CA VAL A 168 1.49 6.31 -27.78
C VAL A 168 1.06 7.37 -26.76
N GLU A 169 -0.17 7.28 -26.25
CA GLU A 169 -0.68 8.19 -25.22
C GLU A 169 -0.08 7.85 -23.86
N ILE A 170 0.64 8.77 -23.23
CA ILE A 170 1.31 8.51 -21.96
C ILE A 170 0.82 9.45 -20.87
N ARG A 171 0.43 8.87 -19.73
CA ARG A 171 0.02 9.61 -18.53
C ARG A 171 0.79 9.13 -17.31
N ILE A 172 1.31 10.06 -16.52
CA ILE A 172 2.08 9.77 -15.31
C ILE A 172 1.50 10.55 -14.13
N ILE A 173 1.26 9.86 -13.02
CA ILE A 173 0.97 10.43 -11.72
C ILE A 173 2.17 10.15 -10.81
N TYR A 174 2.65 11.16 -10.08
CA TYR A 174 3.64 10.97 -9.03
C TYR A 174 3.24 11.69 -7.75
N ASP A 175 3.54 11.13 -6.56
CA ASP A 175 3.24 11.80 -5.29
C ASP A 175 4.19 12.97 -5.00
N GLY A 176 3.62 14.11 -4.60
CA GLY A 176 4.39 15.33 -4.35
C GLY A 176 5.33 15.27 -3.14
N ILE A 177 5.03 14.44 -2.13
CA ILE A 177 5.92 14.22 -0.97
C ILE A 177 6.86 13.06 -1.26
N GLY A 178 6.37 11.96 -1.85
CA GLY A 178 7.18 10.80 -2.20
C GLY A 178 8.26 11.10 -3.25
N SER A 179 8.10 12.17 -4.03
CA SER A 179 9.02 12.60 -5.09
C SER A 179 9.56 14.02 -4.86
N LEU A 180 9.80 14.43 -3.61
CA LEU A 180 10.30 15.78 -3.27
C LEU A 180 11.63 16.14 -3.95
N GLU A 181 12.50 15.15 -4.19
CA GLU A 181 13.80 15.35 -4.81
C GLU A 181 13.75 15.31 -6.35
N LEU A 182 12.59 15.00 -6.93
CA LEU A 182 12.40 14.98 -8.39
C LEU A 182 12.53 16.40 -8.95
N LYS A 183 13.51 16.59 -9.82
CA LYS A 183 13.80 17.91 -10.37
C LYS A 183 12.81 18.27 -11.50
N SER A 184 12.48 19.56 -11.60
CA SER A 184 11.49 20.06 -12.57
C SER A 184 11.89 19.87 -14.03
N TRP A 185 13.20 19.83 -14.35
CA TRP A 185 13.69 19.59 -15.71
C TRP A 185 13.26 18.21 -16.23
N PHE A 186 13.24 17.19 -15.36
CA PHE A 186 12.85 15.83 -15.72
C PHE A 186 11.39 15.78 -16.16
N VAL A 187 10.50 16.44 -15.41
CA VAL A 187 9.07 16.55 -15.73
C VAL A 187 8.87 17.36 -17.01
N LYS A 188 9.59 18.48 -17.14
CA LYS A 188 9.48 19.35 -18.32
C LYS A 188 9.85 18.64 -19.63
N GLU A 189 10.90 17.82 -19.62
CA GLU A 189 11.29 17.04 -20.81
C GLU A 189 10.22 16.03 -21.24
N LEU A 190 9.53 15.39 -20.28
CA LEU A 190 8.40 14.50 -20.56
C LEU A 190 7.23 15.28 -21.18
N GLU A 191 6.86 16.41 -20.58
CA GLU A 191 5.78 17.27 -21.07
C GLU A 191 6.07 17.83 -22.47
N GLU A 192 7.29 18.27 -22.73
CA GLU A 192 7.74 18.76 -24.04
C GLU A 192 7.65 17.68 -25.14
N ALA A 193 7.72 16.40 -24.77
CA ALA A 193 7.52 15.26 -25.68
C ALA A 193 6.05 14.82 -25.81
N GLY A 194 5.11 15.50 -25.15
CA GLY A 194 3.67 15.20 -25.22
C GLY A 194 3.18 14.21 -24.15
N VAL A 195 4.01 13.85 -23.17
CA VAL A 195 3.58 13.03 -22.02
C VAL A 195 2.80 13.90 -21.05
N CYS A 196 1.61 13.46 -20.64
CA CYS A 196 0.84 14.18 -19.61
C CYS A 196 1.34 13.77 -18.22
N VAL A 197 1.88 14.71 -17.45
CA VAL A 197 2.39 14.44 -16.09
C VAL A 197 1.57 15.20 -15.06
N GLN A 198 1.23 14.55 -13.95
CA GLN A 198 0.46 15.14 -12.85
C GLN A 198 1.10 14.83 -11.49
N CYS A 199 1.17 15.86 -10.64
CA CYS A 199 1.61 15.71 -9.26
C CYS A 199 0.42 15.49 -8.33
N PHE A 200 0.37 14.32 -7.69
CA PHE A 200 -0.61 14.01 -6.66
C PHE A 200 -0.33 14.84 -5.40
N LEU A 201 -1.19 15.84 -5.17
CA LEU A 201 -1.13 16.77 -4.04
C LEU A 201 0.29 17.32 -3.79
N THR A 202 0.64 18.38 -4.52
CA THR A 202 1.91 19.09 -4.30
C THR A 202 2.12 19.44 -2.82
N PRO A 203 3.36 19.47 -2.29
CA PRO A 203 3.60 19.72 -0.86
C PRO A 203 2.93 21.01 -0.36
N ARG A 204 2.94 22.06 -1.19
CA ARG A 204 2.26 23.32 -0.91
C ARG A 204 0.75 23.13 -0.79
N ILE A 205 0.11 22.48 -1.76
CA ILE A 205 -1.34 22.19 -1.72
C ILE A 205 -1.67 21.28 -0.53
N ALA A 206 -0.87 20.25 -0.29
CA ALA A 206 -1.06 19.32 0.82
C ALA A 206 -1.01 20.03 2.19
N PHE A 207 -0.07 20.96 2.36
CA PHE A 207 0.07 21.75 3.57
C PHE A 207 -1.11 22.72 3.76
N PHE A 208 -1.45 23.53 2.74
CA PHE A 208 -2.51 24.53 2.85
C PHE A 208 -3.92 23.92 2.94
N ASP A 209 -4.16 22.80 2.26
CA ASP A 209 -5.46 22.11 2.29
C ASP A 209 -5.58 21.13 3.47
N LYS A 210 -4.54 21.01 4.32
CA LYS A 210 -4.50 20.10 5.48
C LYS A 210 -4.70 18.64 5.09
N ARG A 211 -4.00 18.24 4.02
CA ARG A 211 -4.03 16.90 3.39
C ARG A 211 -2.64 16.28 3.31
N VAL A 212 -1.76 16.64 4.23
CA VAL A 212 -0.38 16.10 4.30
C VAL A 212 -0.40 14.58 4.47
N ASN A 213 -1.32 14.06 5.29
CA ASN A 213 -1.43 12.62 5.54
C ASN A 213 -1.99 11.82 4.35
N PHE A 214 -2.70 12.47 3.42
CA PHE A 214 -3.24 11.81 2.23
C PHE A 214 -2.19 11.76 1.14
N ARG A 215 -1.54 10.61 1.00
CA ARG A 215 -0.50 10.37 -0.01
C ARG A 215 -0.93 9.30 -0.98
N ASN A 216 -0.56 9.45 -2.25
CA ASN A 216 -0.73 8.38 -3.21
C ASN A 216 0.41 7.39 -3.09
N HIS A 217 0.16 6.29 -2.38
CA HIS A 217 1.15 5.25 -2.16
C HIS A 217 1.01 4.09 -3.16
N ARG A 218 0.16 4.23 -4.18
CA ARG A 218 -0.01 3.24 -5.24
C ARG A 218 1.23 3.19 -6.14
N LYS A 219 1.49 2.01 -6.72
CA LYS A 219 2.44 1.77 -7.79
C LYS A 219 1.70 0.95 -8.85
N ILE A 220 1.24 1.62 -9.90
CA ILE A 220 0.44 1.03 -10.97
C ILE A 220 1.15 1.32 -12.28
N VAL A 221 1.29 0.29 -13.11
CA VAL A 221 1.58 0.48 -14.53
C VAL A 221 0.51 -0.25 -15.32
N VAL A 222 -0.10 0.42 -16.29
CA VAL A 222 -1.01 -0.19 -17.25
C VAL A 222 -0.50 0.11 -18.66
N VAL A 223 -0.29 -0.94 -19.44
CA VAL A 223 0.11 -0.86 -20.85
C VAL A 223 -1.01 -1.42 -21.71
N ASP A 224 -1.52 -0.57 -22.61
CA ASP A 224 -2.58 -0.87 -23.56
C ASP A 224 -3.86 -1.46 -22.94
N GLY A 225 -4.07 -1.31 -21.62
CA GLY A 225 -5.21 -1.89 -20.92
C GLY A 225 -5.20 -3.42 -20.84
N THR A 226 -4.08 -4.09 -21.18
CA THR A 226 -3.98 -5.56 -21.24
C THR A 226 -2.82 -6.14 -20.42
N VAL A 227 -1.80 -5.33 -20.12
CA VAL A 227 -0.71 -5.69 -19.22
C VAL A 227 -0.69 -4.70 -18.06
N GLY A 228 -0.67 -5.22 -16.83
CA GLY A 228 -0.71 -4.44 -15.61
C GLY A 228 0.40 -4.82 -14.63
N PHE A 229 0.83 -3.88 -13.79
CA PHE A 229 1.80 -4.12 -12.73
C PHE A 229 1.34 -3.48 -11.42
N VAL A 230 1.52 -4.19 -10.31
CA VAL A 230 1.26 -3.69 -8.95
C VAL A 230 2.20 -4.34 -7.93
N GLY A 231 2.67 -3.57 -6.95
CA GLY A 231 3.58 -4.09 -5.91
C GLY A 231 4.30 -2.98 -5.13
N GLY A 232 5.31 -3.34 -4.33
CA GLY A 232 5.97 -2.42 -3.40
C GLY A 232 7.03 -1.49 -4.00
N ILE A 233 7.55 -1.84 -5.19
CA ILE A 233 8.71 -1.20 -5.83
C ILE A 233 8.35 0.15 -6.47
N ASN A 234 9.05 1.22 -6.08
CA ASN A 234 8.99 2.54 -6.74
C ASN A 234 10.01 2.65 -7.88
N ILE A 235 10.10 3.80 -8.57
CA ILE A 235 11.17 4.07 -9.55
C ILE A 235 12.30 4.83 -8.85
N GLY A 236 13.38 4.12 -8.51
CA GLY A 236 14.58 4.69 -7.90
C GLY A 236 15.72 3.67 -7.73
N ASP A 237 16.95 4.16 -7.81
CA ASP A 237 18.18 3.37 -7.74
C ASP A 237 18.37 2.66 -6.39
N GLU A 238 17.73 3.14 -5.32
CA GLU A 238 17.75 2.50 -4.00
C GLU A 238 17.19 1.06 -4.04
N TYR A 239 16.23 0.79 -4.91
CA TYR A 239 15.63 -0.54 -5.09
C TYR A 239 16.58 -1.52 -5.81
N LEU A 240 17.59 -1.01 -6.52
CA LEU A 240 18.69 -1.80 -7.10
C LEU A 240 19.82 -2.04 -6.10
N GLY A 241 19.61 -1.70 -4.83
CA GLY A 241 20.60 -1.87 -3.77
C GLY A 241 21.73 -0.84 -3.79
N LYS A 242 21.53 0.30 -4.47
CA LYS A 242 22.50 1.40 -4.52
C LYS A 242 22.45 2.33 -3.30
N ASP A 243 21.57 2.07 -2.32
CA ASP A 243 21.58 2.78 -1.04
C ASP A 243 22.69 2.19 -0.13
N PRO A 244 23.70 2.99 0.28
CA PRO A 244 24.82 2.48 1.06
C PRO A 244 24.47 2.12 2.52
N LYS A 245 23.33 2.58 3.04
CA LYS A 245 22.86 2.30 4.40
C LYS A 245 21.98 1.06 4.44
N LEU A 246 21.09 0.90 3.46
CA LEU A 246 20.09 -0.15 3.43
C LEU A 246 20.54 -1.38 2.63
N GLY A 247 21.45 -1.21 1.68
CA GLY A 247 22.00 -2.30 0.88
C GLY A 247 20.93 -2.98 0.02
N PHE A 248 20.94 -4.31 -0.02
CA PHE A 248 20.01 -5.08 -0.84
C PHE A 248 18.54 -4.78 -0.49
N TRP A 249 17.76 -4.38 -1.49
CA TRP A 249 16.35 -4.03 -1.32
C TRP A 249 15.46 -5.19 -1.77
N ARG A 250 14.88 -5.91 -0.81
CA ARG A 250 14.01 -7.06 -1.08
C ARG A 250 12.56 -6.62 -1.10
N ASP A 251 11.92 -6.68 -2.27
CA ASP A 251 10.53 -6.28 -2.46
C ASP A 251 9.87 -7.15 -3.54
N THR A 252 8.54 -7.16 -3.60
CA THR A 252 7.76 -8.01 -4.52
C THR A 252 6.82 -7.16 -5.35
N HIS A 253 6.76 -7.48 -6.64
CA HIS A 253 5.81 -6.95 -7.61
C HIS A 253 5.08 -8.10 -8.30
N ILE A 254 3.91 -7.82 -8.83
CA ILE A 254 3.17 -8.75 -9.68
C ILE A 254 2.93 -8.08 -11.03
N LYS A 255 3.19 -8.84 -12.09
CA LYS A 255 2.69 -8.55 -13.43
C LYS A 255 1.42 -9.36 -13.66
N LEU A 256 0.41 -8.68 -14.16
CA LEU A 256 -0.93 -9.21 -14.43
C LEU A 256 -1.23 -9.04 -15.91
N THR A 257 -1.87 -10.06 -16.48
CA THR A 257 -2.59 -9.94 -17.76
C THR A 257 -4.00 -10.49 -17.59
N GLY A 258 -4.93 -10.00 -18.41
CA GLY A 258 -6.34 -10.36 -18.33
C GLY A 258 -7.19 -9.34 -17.58
N ASP A 259 -8.34 -9.79 -17.08
CA ASP A 259 -9.44 -8.94 -16.62
C ASP A 259 -9.07 -8.01 -15.45
N SER A 260 -8.19 -8.46 -14.57
CA SER A 260 -7.70 -7.68 -13.42
C SER A 260 -7.02 -6.37 -13.84
N VAL A 261 -6.45 -6.30 -15.05
CA VAL A 261 -5.81 -5.09 -15.59
C VAL A 261 -6.84 -3.98 -15.81
N TYR A 262 -8.09 -4.31 -16.15
CA TYR A 262 -9.16 -3.30 -16.22
C TYR A 262 -9.37 -2.61 -14.87
N TYR A 263 -9.23 -3.34 -13.76
CA TYR A 263 -9.46 -2.80 -12.43
C TYR A 263 -8.27 -1.99 -11.92
N LEU A 264 -7.04 -2.33 -12.32
CA LEU A 264 -5.88 -1.43 -12.17
C LEU A 264 -6.11 -0.12 -12.95
N GLN A 265 -6.57 -0.23 -14.20
CA GLN A 265 -6.88 0.92 -15.05
C GLN A 265 -7.97 1.81 -14.47
N LEU A 266 -9.05 1.23 -13.93
CA LEU A 266 -10.11 1.98 -13.26
C LEU A 266 -9.61 2.76 -12.05
N VAL A 267 -8.70 2.17 -11.25
CA VAL A 267 -8.07 2.87 -10.12
C VAL A 267 -7.22 4.03 -10.62
N PHE A 268 -6.38 3.80 -11.63
CA PHE A 268 -5.57 4.85 -12.26
C PHE A 268 -6.44 6.01 -12.78
N MET A 269 -7.52 5.72 -13.51
CA MET A 269 -8.42 6.73 -14.06
C MET A 269 -9.07 7.59 -12.96
N ARG A 270 -9.40 6.97 -11.82
CA ARG A 270 -9.92 7.69 -10.65
C ARG A 270 -8.88 8.64 -10.08
N ASP A 271 -7.63 8.21 -9.97
CA ASP A 271 -6.53 9.03 -9.46
C ASP A 271 -6.16 10.14 -10.45
N TRP A 272 -6.25 9.87 -11.76
CA TRP A 272 -6.13 10.88 -12.81
C TRP A 272 -7.21 11.95 -12.69
N TRP A 273 -8.47 11.56 -12.52
CA TRP A 273 -9.56 12.50 -12.31
C TRP A 273 -9.37 13.33 -11.02
N PHE A 274 -8.83 12.72 -9.95
CA PHE A 274 -8.55 13.42 -8.69
C PHE A 274 -7.50 14.53 -8.88
N THR A 275 -6.50 14.29 -9.72
CA THR A 275 -5.36 15.19 -9.96
C THR A 275 -5.62 16.15 -11.14
N ALA A 276 -5.79 15.62 -12.35
CA ALA A 276 -5.92 16.36 -13.61
C ALA A 276 -7.29 17.04 -13.81
N ARG A 277 -8.34 16.58 -13.12
CA ARG A 277 -9.75 16.97 -13.38
C ARG A 277 -10.23 16.68 -14.80
N GLU A 278 -9.62 15.69 -15.43
CA GLU A 278 -9.97 15.18 -16.76
C GLU A 278 -10.56 13.78 -16.63
N ARG A 279 -11.69 13.52 -17.31
CA ARG A 279 -12.28 12.18 -17.34
C ARG A 279 -11.71 11.39 -18.50
N LEU A 280 -11.14 10.22 -18.19
CA LEU A 280 -10.66 9.27 -19.18
C LEU A 280 -11.79 8.31 -19.53
N GLU A 281 -12.51 8.60 -20.60
CA GLU A 281 -13.73 7.86 -21.00
C GLU A 281 -13.57 7.07 -22.31
N LYS A 282 -12.38 7.13 -22.94
CA LYS A 282 -12.13 6.42 -24.20
C LYS A 282 -12.33 4.91 -24.02
N PRO A 283 -13.22 4.27 -24.80
CA PRO A 283 -13.43 2.82 -24.73
C PRO A 283 -12.15 2.01 -24.96
N GLU A 284 -11.22 2.53 -25.75
CA GLU A 284 -9.93 1.92 -26.11
C GLU A 284 -8.96 1.77 -24.92
N TYR A 285 -9.28 2.38 -23.77
CA TYR A 285 -8.56 2.16 -22.52
C TYR A 285 -8.93 0.85 -21.82
N LEU A 286 -10.03 0.22 -22.23
CA LEU A 286 -10.50 -1.10 -21.80
C LEU A 286 -10.76 -1.96 -23.05
N PRO A 287 -9.73 -2.28 -23.85
CA PRO A 287 -9.92 -3.04 -25.08
C PRO A 287 -10.35 -4.47 -24.75
N GLU A 288 -11.08 -5.12 -25.65
CA GLU A 288 -11.28 -6.56 -25.55
C GLU A 288 -9.94 -7.28 -25.67
N HIS A 289 -9.75 -8.32 -24.87
CA HIS A 289 -8.56 -9.16 -24.94
C HIS A 289 -8.94 -10.64 -24.97
N GLY A 290 -8.23 -11.41 -25.78
CA GLY A 290 -8.33 -12.87 -25.78
C GLY A 290 -7.54 -13.45 -24.62
N CYS A 291 -8.13 -13.43 -23.41
CA CYS A 291 -7.49 -13.98 -22.24
C CYS A 291 -7.58 -15.53 -22.25
N ILE A 292 -6.48 -16.19 -21.91
CA ILE A 292 -6.32 -17.65 -21.91
C ILE A 292 -6.12 -18.17 -20.47
N GLY A 293 -5.74 -17.31 -19.54
CA GLY A 293 -5.51 -17.68 -18.15
C GLY A 293 -6.82 -17.89 -17.39
N GLU A 294 -6.81 -18.83 -16.45
CA GLU A 294 -7.99 -19.18 -15.64
C GLU A 294 -7.83 -18.70 -14.18
N GLU A 295 -6.74 -17.97 -13.87
CA GLU A 295 -6.44 -17.57 -12.50
C GLU A 295 -7.44 -16.52 -11.99
N GLN A 296 -7.92 -16.72 -10.76
CA GLN A 296 -8.73 -15.70 -10.09
C GLN A 296 -7.84 -14.65 -9.42
N VAL A 297 -8.15 -13.38 -9.68
CA VAL A 297 -7.47 -12.22 -9.10
C VAL A 297 -8.50 -11.16 -8.71
N GLN A 298 -8.28 -10.53 -7.56
CA GLN A 298 -9.06 -9.37 -7.13
C GLN A 298 -8.13 -8.19 -6.85
N ILE A 299 -8.37 -7.09 -7.54
CA ILE A 299 -7.74 -5.81 -7.20
C ILE A 299 -8.51 -5.20 -6.02
N VAL A 300 -7.80 -4.84 -4.96
CA VAL A 300 -8.36 -4.23 -3.76
C VAL A 300 -7.69 -2.89 -3.53
N ALA A 301 -8.46 -1.80 -3.66
CA ALA A 301 -7.96 -0.45 -3.42
C ALA A 301 -8.64 0.16 -2.20
N SER A 302 -7.84 0.76 -1.31
CA SER A 302 -8.32 1.56 -0.18
C SER A 302 -7.80 2.99 -0.27
N GLY A 303 -8.50 3.90 0.41
CA GLY A 303 -8.05 5.27 0.54
C GLY A 303 -9.07 6.15 1.26
N PRO A 304 -8.70 7.41 1.56
CA PRO A 304 -9.62 8.38 2.17
C PRO A 304 -10.82 8.72 1.24
N ASP A 305 -10.76 8.31 -0.02
CA ASP A 305 -11.77 8.44 -1.06
C ASP A 305 -12.80 7.30 -1.10
N THR A 306 -12.61 6.20 -0.35
CA THR A 306 -13.53 5.05 -0.30
C THR A 306 -14.36 5.03 0.97
N SER A 307 -15.52 4.36 0.95
CA SER A 307 -16.41 4.20 2.11
C SER A 307 -15.94 3.14 3.11
N SER A 308 -15.41 2.03 2.59
CA SER A 308 -14.80 0.92 3.32
C SER A 308 -13.29 1.09 3.40
N ASP A 309 -12.68 0.51 4.43
CA ASP A 309 -11.23 0.34 4.56
C ASP A 309 -10.88 -1.07 4.04
N ALA A 310 -11.16 -1.33 2.74
CA ALA A 310 -11.26 -2.66 2.16
C ALA A 310 -10.01 -3.55 2.30
N ILE A 311 -8.81 -2.96 2.27
CA ILE A 311 -7.55 -3.71 2.49
C ILE A 311 -7.48 -4.23 3.93
N LEU A 312 -7.79 -3.39 4.92
CA LEU A 312 -7.82 -3.78 6.33
C LEU A 312 -8.86 -4.88 6.58
N GLU A 313 -10.08 -4.68 6.09
CA GLU A 313 -11.19 -5.64 6.23
C GLU A 313 -10.87 -6.97 5.55
N GLY A 314 -10.21 -6.93 4.38
CA GLY A 314 -9.74 -8.11 3.65
C GLY A 314 -8.64 -8.87 4.40
N ILE A 315 -7.61 -8.17 4.90
CA ILE A 315 -6.54 -8.76 5.71
C ILE A 315 -7.10 -9.41 6.98
N PHE A 316 -7.93 -8.69 7.73
CA PHE A 316 -8.56 -9.21 8.94
C PHE A 316 -9.39 -10.46 8.66
N SER A 317 -10.22 -10.43 7.60
CA SER A 317 -11.08 -11.56 7.23
C SER A 317 -10.27 -12.78 6.82
N ALA A 318 -9.20 -12.59 6.05
CA ALA A 318 -8.31 -13.66 5.61
C ALA A 318 -7.62 -14.33 6.81
N ILE A 319 -6.97 -13.54 7.68
CA ILE A 319 -6.29 -14.08 8.89
C ILE A 319 -7.29 -14.82 9.79
N SER A 320 -8.51 -14.30 9.92
CA SER A 320 -9.55 -14.93 10.75
C SER A 320 -10.09 -16.24 10.17
N ALA A 321 -9.90 -16.48 8.87
CA ALA A 321 -10.29 -17.72 8.20
C ALA A 321 -9.16 -18.76 8.15
N ALA A 322 -7.94 -18.39 8.56
CA ALA A 322 -6.77 -19.23 8.47
C ALA A 322 -6.90 -20.49 9.34
N LYS A 323 -6.49 -21.64 8.79
CA LYS A 323 -6.52 -22.95 9.44
C LYS A 323 -5.14 -23.57 9.61
N GLU A 324 -4.19 -23.25 8.75
CA GLU A 324 -2.87 -23.89 8.72
C GLU A 324 -1.74 -22.90 8.96
N LYS A 325 -1.70 -21.79 8.20
CA LYS A 325 -0.61 -20.81 8.23
C LYS A 325 -1.03 -19.39 7.87
N VAL A 326 -0.30 -18.43 8.44
CA VAL A 326 -0.34 -17.01 8.06
C VAL A 326 1.08 -16.49 7.98
N TYR A 327 1.55 -16.19 6.78
CA TYR A 327 2.91 -15.68 6.54
C TYR A 327 2.85 -14.23 6.07
N ILE A 328 3.59 -13.34 6.73
CA ILE A 328 3.59 -11.89 6.44
C ILE A 328 5.02 -11.40 6.28
N ALA A 329 5.30 -10.68 5.20
CA ALA A 329 6.49 -9.86 5.05
C ALA A 329 6.06 -8.40 4.89
N THR A 330 6.58 -7.50 5.74
CA THR A 330 6.27 -6.07 5.72
C THR A 330 7.44 -5.25 6.25
N PRO A 331 7.77 -4.08 5.67
CA PRO A 331 8.79 -3.20 6.26
C PRO A 331 8.33 -2.58 7.57
N TYR A 332 7.03 -2.25 7.67
CA TYR A 332 6.44 -1.55 8.79
C TYR A 332 5.28 -2.37 9.35
N PHE A 333 5.29 -2.59 10.67
CA PHE A 333 4.32 -3.42 11.35
C PHE A 333 3.75 -2.67 12.54
N ILE A 334 2.75 -1.85 12.27
CA ILE A 334 2.03 -1.03 13.25
C ILE A 334 0.53 -1.38 13.09
N PRO A 335 0.15 -2.64 13.36
CA PRO A 335 -1.12 -3.19 12.91
C PRO A 335 -2.31 -2.54 13.63
N ASP A 336 -3.43 -2.45 12.91
CA ASP A 336 -4.73 -2.16 13.51
C ASP A 336 -5.05 -3.16 14.65
N PRO A 337 -5.74 -2.75 15.74
CA PRO A 337 -6.04 -3.66 16.84
C PRO A 337 -6.80 -4.92 16.41
N SER A 338 -7.63 -4.85 15.36
CA SER A 338 -8.32 -6.02 14.82
C SER A 338 -7.35 -7.02 14.15
N VAL A 339 -6.35 -6.53 13.42
CA VAL A 339 -5.29 -7.36 12.80
C VAL A 339 -4.38 -7.94 13.87
N LEU A 340 -4.01 -7.15 14.87
CA LEU A 340 -3.22 -7.65 16.01
C LEU A 340 -3.98 -8.77 16.73
N MET A 341 -5.27 -8.57 17.00
CA MET A 341 -6.11 -9.57 17.65
C MET A 341 -6.29 -10.83 16.81
N SER A 342 -6.50 -10.70 15.49
CA SER A 342 -6.67 -11.86 14.61
C SER A 342 -5.37 -12.70 14.53
N LEU A 343 -4.21 -12.06 14.43
CA LEU A 343 -2.91 -12.76 14.44
C LEU A 343 -2.67 -13.52 15.75
N ARG A 344 -2.93 -12.87 16.89
CA ARG A 344 -2.80 -13.52 18.21
C ARG A 344 -3.76 -14.70 18.35
N THR A 345 -5.01 -14.53 17.89
CA THR A 345 -6.04 -15.57 17.97
C THR A 345 -5.68 -16.76 17.09
N ALA A 346 -5.21 -16.52 15.86
CA ALA A 346 -4.76 -17.57 14.94
C ALA A 346 -3.61 -18.38 15.56
N ALA A 347 -2.57 -17.72 16.07
CA ALA A 347 -1.44 -18.40 16.71
C ALA A 347 -1.86 -19.22 17.94
N LEU A 348 -2.71 -18.66 18.81
CA LEU A 348 -3.25 -19.36 19.97
C LEU A 348 -4.14 -20.56 19.60
N SER A 349 -4.77 -20.55 18.42
CA SER A 349 -5.52 -21.71 17.89
C SER A 349 -4.64 -22.77 17.21
N GLY A 350 -3.32 -22.57 17.13
CA GLY A 350 -2.37 -23.52 16.56
C GLY A 350 -2.02 -23.30 15.09
N VAL A 351 -2.45 -22.18 14.49
CA VAL A 351 -2.05 -21.77 13.13
C VAL A 351 -0.57 -21.34 13.15
N ASP A 352 0.22 -21.74 12.15
CA ASP A 352 1.63 -21.32 12.01
C ASP A 352 1.71 -19.87 11.51
N VAL A 353 1.84 -18.93 12.43
CA VAL A 353 1.95 -17.50 12.11
C VAL A 353 3.41 -17.08 12.09
N ARG A 354 3.89 -16.62 10.93
CA ARG A 354 5.28 -16.14 10.74
C ARG A 354 5.30 -14.74 10.17
N ILE A 355 6.10 -13.86 10.76
CA ILE A 355 6.23 -12.48 10.30
C ILE A 355 7.71 -12.14 10.08
N ILE A 356 8.06 -11.71 8.86
CA ILE A 356 9.37 -11.17 8.52
C ILE A 356 9.31 -9.65 8.63
N LEU A 357 10.20 -9.11 9.47
CA LEU A 357 10.41 -7.68 9.69
C LEU A 357 11.86 -7.30 9.34
N PRO A 358 12.12 -6.05 8.92
CA PRO A 358 13.46 -5.62 8.55
C PRO A 358 14.38 -5.50 9.77
N HIS A 359 15.61 -6.03 9.72
CA HIS A 359 16.57 -5.86 10.83
C HIS A 359 17.01 -4.39 11.01
N GLY A 360 17.33 -3.71 9.91
CA GLY A 360 17.55 -2.26 9.86
C GLY A 360 16.45 -1.56 9.07
N SER A 361 16.18 -0.28 9.33
CA SER A 361 15.13 0.49 8.65
C SER A 361 15.62 1.89 8.31
N ASP A 362 15.01 2.46 7.28
CA ASP A 362 15.07 3.86 6.88
C ASP A 362 14.58 4.84 7.96
N SER A 363 13.71 4.40 8.90
CA SER A 363 13.16 5.20 9.98
C SER A 363 13.23 4.49 11.34
N LYS A 364 14.08 5.01 12.25
CA LYS A 364 14.19 4.51 13.62
C LYS A 364 12.88 4.60 14.40
N LEU A 365 12.09 5.65 14.18
CA LEU A 365 10.80 5.83 14.85
C LEU A 365 9.84 4.71 14.47
N VAL A 366 9.69 4.46 13.17
CA VAL A 366 8.80 3.40 12.64
C VAL A 366 9.30 2.01 13.06
N LEU A 367 10.61 1.81 13.09
CA LEU A 367 11.19 0.57 13.59
C LEU A 367 10.86 0.32 15.06
N TYR A 368 11.05 1.32 15.95
CA TYR A 368 10.71 1.15 17.37
C TYR A 368 9.19 1.02 17.60
N SER A 369 8.36 1.71 16.82
CA SER A 369 6.91 1.49 16.82
C SER A 369 6.59 0.06 16.43
N SER A 370 7.24 -0.50 15.41
CA SER A 370 7.02 -1.88 14.98
C SER A 370 7.44 -2.89 16.05
N LEU A 371 8.61 -2.69 16.65
CA LEU A 371 9.12 -3.55 17.72
C LEU A 371 8.26 -3.50 18.98
N SER A 372 7.51 -2.41 19.22
CA SER A 372 6.63 -2.30 20.39
C SER A 372 5.49 -3.34 20.43
N TYR A 373 5.12 -3.93 19.28
CA TYR A 373 4.08 -4.96 19.17
C TYR A 373 4.63 -6.39 19.24
N VAL A 374 5.96 -6.56 19.17
CA VAL A 374 6.60 -7.87 19.00
C VAL A 374 6.46 -8.75 20.25
N GLU A 375 6.56 -8.17 21.45
CA GLU A 375 6.47 -8.94 22.71
C GLU A 375 5.13 -9.66 22.83
N ASP A 376 4.02 -8.96 22.57
CA ASP A 376 2.66 -9.52 22.64
C ASP A 376 2.42 -10.64 21.62
N LEU A 377 3.05 -10.54 20.45
CA LEU A 377 2.98 -11.56 19.40
C LEU A 377 3.80 -12.80 19.76
N LEU A 378 5.04 -12.61 20.23
CA LEU A 378 5.89 -13.71 20.68
C LEU A 378 5.24 -14.49 21.82
N MET A 379 4.62 -13.79 22.78
CA MET A 379 3.86 -14.43 23.87
C MET A 379 2.64 -15.22 23.38
N ALA A 380 2.03 -14.82 22.26
CA ALA A 380 0.90 -15.54 21.64
C ALA A 380 1.34 -16.73 20.76
N GLY A 381 2.64 -16.96 20.58
CA GLY A 381 3.18 -18.04 19.75
C GLY A 381 3.46 -17.66 18.29
N VAL A 382 3.34 -16.37 17.95
CA VAL A 382 3.72 -15.88 16.61
C VAL A 382 5.24 -15.89 16.48
N ARG A 383 5.76 -16.40 15.36
CA ARG A 383 7.19 -16.48 15.09
C ARG A 383 7.65 -15.24 14.32
N ILE A 384 8.56 -14.47 14.92
CA ILE A 384 9.06 -13.22 14.33
C ILE A 384 10.46 -13.45 13.78
N TYR A 385 10.68 -13.06 12.54
CA TYR A 385 11.95 -13.15 11.83
C TYR A 385 12.45 -11.77 11.44
N ARG A 386 13.75 -11.57 11.56
CA ARG A 386 14.42 -10.29 11.31
C ARG A 386 15.38 -10.44 10.14
N TYR A 387 15.05 -9.81 9.02
CA TYR A 387 15.77 -9.92 7.75
C TYR A 387 17.11 -9.17 7.77
N ARG A 388 18.24 -9.85 7.51
CA ARG A 388 19.59 -9.31 7.71
C ARG A 388 20.39 -8.99 6.45
N LYS A 389 19.99 -9.51 5.30
CA LYS A 389 20.71 -9.30 4.02
C LYS A 389 20.62 -7.86 3.51
N GLY A 390 19.62 -7.11 3.94
CA GLY A 390 19.42 -5.70 3.60
C GLY A 390 18.09 -5.21 4.16
N PHE A 391 17.32 -4.49 3.36
CA PHE A 391 16.01 -3.98 3.74
C PHE A 391 14.89 -4.78 3.06
N ILE A 392 14.04 -5.43 3.86
CA ILE A 392 12.82 -6.06 3.33
C ILE A 392 11.70 -5.03 3.29
N HIS A 393 11.26 -4.71 2.08
CA HIS A 393 10.20 -3.76 1.78
C HIS A 393 9.00 -4.43 1.09
N ALA A 394 9.01 -5.76 0.94
CA ALA A 394 7.85 -6.52 0.49
C ALA A 394 6.61 -6.24 1.35
N LYS A 395 5.42 -6.18 0.73
CA LYS A 395 4.12 -6.15 1.41
C LYS A 395 3.32 -7.37 0.97
N VAL A 396 3.68 -8.52 1.53
CA VAL A 396 3.15 -9.83 1.16
C VAL A 396 2.48 -10.45 2.36
N MET A 397 1.27 -10.97 2.15
CA MET A 397 0.58 -11.82 3.12
C MET A 397 0.12 -13.10 2.40
N ILE A 398 0.38 -14.26 2.98
CA ILE A 398 -0.06 -15.56 2.48
C ILE A 398 -0.89 -16.21 3.58
N VAL A 399 -2.10 -16.65 3.24
CA VAL A 399 -3.00 -17.34 4.16
C VAL A 399 -3.37 -18.69 3.56
N ASP A 400 -2.91 -19.75 4.21
CA ASP A 400 -3.11 -21.15 3.77
C ASP A 400 -2.83 -21.33 2.27
N ARG A 401 -3.71 -22.06 1.58
CA ARG A 401 -3.87 -22.06 0.12
C ARG A 401 -5.11 -21.26 -0.30
N LEU A 402 -5.59 -20.37 0.58
CA LEU A 402 -6.80 -19.58 0.35
C LEU A 402 -6.51 -18.37 -0.52
N LEU A 403 -5.55 -17.53 -0.12
CA LEU A 403 -5.17 -16.35 -0.89
C LEU A 403 -3.76 -15.88 -0.52
N ALA A 404 -3.14 -15.16 -1.44
CA ALA A 404 -2.01 -14.28 -1.15
C ALA A 404 -2.34 -12.83 -1.55
N SER A 405 -1.92 -11.86 -0.74
CA SER A 405 -2.05 -10.43 -0.99
C SER A 405 -0.67 -9.85 -1.25
N VAL A 406 -0.50 -9.17 -2.39
CA VAL A 406 0.72 -8.44 -2.75
C VAL A 406 0.33 -7.05 -3.22
N GLY A 407 1.01 -6.02 -2.75
CA GLY A 407 0.66 -4.66 -3.17
C GLY A 407 1.50 -3.59 -2.51
N THR A 408 0.84 -2.46 -2.22
CA THR A 408 1.51 -1.26 -1.72
C THR A 408 1.30 -1.03 -0.24
N ALA A 409 0.21 -1.57 0.33
CA ALA A 409 -0.17 -1.32 1.71
C ALA A 409 0.77 -2.04 2.69
N ASN A 410 1.43 -1.27 3.55
CA ASN A 410 2.13 -1.85 4.69
C ASN A 410 1.12 -2.35 5.73
N MET A 411 1.60 -3.11 6.70
CA MET A 411 0.80 -3.52 7.86
C MET A 411 0.77 -2.42 8.93
N ASP A 412 0.39 -1.19 8.55
CA ASP A 412 0.36 -0.01 9.42
C ASP A 412 -0.93 0.83 9.31
N MET A 413 -1.22 1.60 10.36
CA MET A 413 -2.42 2.43 10.46
C MET A 413 -2.55 3.42 9.30
N ARG A 414 -1.45 4.04 8.89
CA ARG A 414 -1.46 5.00 7.79
C ARG A 414 -1.81 4.38 6.44
N SER A 415 -1.31 3.19 6.13
CA SER A 415 -1.68 2.45 4.93
C SER A 415 -3.17 2.08 4.95
N PHE A 416 -3.68 1.68 6.11
CA PHE A 416 -5.10 1.30 6.25
C PHE A 416 -6.06 2.48 6.16
N PHE A 417 -5.69 3.66 6.67
CA PHE A 417 -6.65 4.75 6.88
C PHE A 417 -6.33 6.06 6.14
N SER A 418 -5.10 6.29 5.70
CA SER A 418 -4.67 7.64 5.28
C SER A 418 -4.15 7.66 3.85
N ASN A 419 -3.35 6.68 3.48
CA ASN A 419 -2.80 6.56 2.14
C ASN A 419 -3.85 6.02 1.16
N PHE A 420 -3.68 6.40 -0.10
CA PHE A 420 -4.27 5.66 -1.21
C PHE A 420 -3.37 4.46 -1.47
N GLU A 421 -3.91 3.26 -1.29
CA GLU A 421 -3.19 2.00 -1.43
C GLU A 421 -3.90 1.09 -2.44
N ILE A 422 -3.18 0.09 -2.94
CA ILE A 422 -3.69 -0.93 -3.84
C ILE A 422 -2.95 -2.26 -3.64
N ASN A 423 -3.72 -3.34 -3.54
CA ASN A 423 -3.21 -4.71 -3.49
C ASN A 423 -3.89 -5.56 -4.57
N ALA A 424 -3.20 -6.61 -4.99
CA ALA A 424 -3.77 -7.74 -5.71
C ALA A 424 -3.89 -8.92 -4.74
N HIS A 425 -5.11 -9.44 -4.60
CA HIS A 425 -5.36 -10.73 -3.98
C HIS A 425 -5.36 -11.79 -5.08
N VAL A 426 -4.44 -12.74 -4.98
CA VAL A 426 -4.31 -13.86 -5.91
C VAL A 426 -4.78 -15.13 -5.21
N TYR A 427 -5.55 -15.94 -5.93
CA TYR A 427 -6.14 -17.18 -5.41
C TYR A 427 -5.57 -18.44 -6.10
N SER A 428 -4.76 -18.24 -7.16
CA SER A 428 -4.08 -19.32 -7.88
C SER A 428 -3.09 -20.06 -6.97
N ALA A 429 -3.23 -21.38 -6.89
CA ALA A 429 -2.30 -22.24 -6.14
C ALA A 429 -0.86 -22.11 -6.64
N LYS A 430 -0.66 -21.90 -7.95
CA LYS A 430 0.66 -21.68 -8.56
C LYS A 430 1.28 -20.37 -8.05
N ALA A 431 0.54 -19.27 -8.09
CA ALA A 431 1.03 -17.97 -7.62
C ALA A 431 1.29 -17.97 -6.11
N ILE A 432 0.39 -18.57 -5.32
CA ILE A 432 0.54 -18.70 -3.86
C ILE A 432 1.80 -19.52 -3.53
N SER A 433 1.99 -20.67 -4.19
CA SER A 433 3.16 -21.53 -3.95
C SER A 433 4.46 -20.81 -4.31
N ARG A 434 4.47 -20.04 -5.41
CA ARG A 434 5.65 -19.25 -5.80
C ARG A 434 6.00 -18.18 -4.74
N LEU A 435 4.99 -17.47 -4.23
CA LEU A 435 5.18 -16.48 -3.15
C LEU A 435 5.65 -17.13 -1.85
N GLU A 436 5.16 -18.33 -1.54
CA GLU A 436 5.60 -19.11 -0.38
C GLU A 436 7.04 -19.56 -0.50
N GLU A 437 7.47 -20.05 -1.68
CA GLU A 437 8.87 -20.38 -1.94
C GLU A 437 9.79 -19.17 -1.70
N ASP A 438 9.38 -17.99 -2.18
CA ASP A 438 10.13 -16.75 -1.98
C ASP A 438 10.18 -16.35 -0.51
N PHE A 439 9.06 -16.47 0.22
CA PHE A 439 9.02 -16.22 1.66
C PHE A 439 9.95 -17.16 2.42
N MET A 440 9.95 -18.46 2.08
CA MET A 440 10.83 -19.45 2.71
C MET A 440 12.30 -19.22 2.37
N ALA A 441 12.62 -18.73 1.17
CA ALA A 441 13.96 -18.31 0.80
C ALA A 441 14.40 -17.08 1.63
N ASP A 442 13.52 -16.09 1.80
CA ASP A 442 13.79 -14.90 2.62
C ASP A 442 14.05 -15.26 4.09
N LEU A 443 13.44 -16.33 4.63
CA LEU A 443 13.76 -16.84 5.97
C LEU A 443 15.21 -17.31 6.11
N GLY A 444 15.84 -17.80 5.03
CA GLY A 444 17.25 -18.18 5.02
C GLY A 444 18.20 -17.01 5.31
N ASP A 445 17.78 -15.79 5.00
CA ASP A 445 18.50 -14.54 5.25
C ASP A 445 18.08 -13.86 6.57
N CYS A 446 17.28 -14.52 7.40
CA CYS A 446 16.78 -14.00 8.67
C CYS A 446 17.51 -14.56 9.91
N TYR A 447 17.28 -13.95 11.08
CA TYR A 447 17.25 -14.71 12.34
C TYR A 447 15.83 -14.76 12.85
N GLU A 448 15.47 -15.85 13.51
CA GLU A 448 14.30 -15.91 14.36
C GLU A 448 14.58 -15.17 15.66
N LEU A 449 13.69 -14.25 16.03
CA LEU A 449 13.76 -13.49 17.27
C LEU A 449 12.94 -14.21 18.34
N THR A 450 13.59 -14.69 19.40
CA THR A 450 12.89 -15.37 20.49
C THR A 450 12.40 -14.40 21.57
N LEU A 451 11.36 -14.78 22.32
CA LEU A 451 10.88 -14.00 23.47
C LEU A 451 12.00 -13.72 24.48
N HIS A 452 12.79 -14.74 24.80
CA HIS A 452 13.89 -14.63 25.76
C HIS A 452 14.97 -13.63 25.33
N GLU A 453 15.30 -13.58 24.04
CA GLU A 453 16.23 -12.58 23.50
C GLU A 453 15.61 -11.19 23.53
N PHE A 454 14.33 -11.07 23.15
CA PHE A 454 13.64 -9.80 23.09
C PHE A 454 13.48 -9.16 24.48
N GLU A 455 13.22 -9.95 25.53
CA GLU A 455 13.12 -9.46 26.91
C GLU A 455 14.42 -8.85 27.44
N LYS A 456 15.58 -9.33 26.96
CA LYS A 456 16.92 -8.88 27.38
C LYS A 456 17.37 -7.56 26.75
N ARG A 457 16.57 -6.99 25.84
CA ARG A 457 16.92 -5.73 25.16
C ARG A 457 17.17 -4.57 26.15
N PRO A 458 18.07 -3.62 25.82
CA PRO A 458 18.44 -2.55 26.74
C PRO A 458 17.25 -1.70 27.21
N ARG A 459 17.29 -1.19 28.44
CA ARG A 459 16.22 -0.35 29.02
C ARG A 459 15.93 0.90 28.17
N MET A 460 16.96 1.48 27.56
CA MET A 460 16.79 2.63 26.64
C MET A 460 15.98 2.26 25.40
N GLN A 461 16.16 1.06 24.87
CA GLN A 461 15.36 0.57 23.74
C GLN A 461 13.91 0.38 24.16
N LYS A 462 13.66 -0.25 25.33
CA LYS A 462 12.29 -0.41 25.86
C LYS A 462 11.58 0.95 26.03
N ALA A 463 12.28 1.96 26.56
CA ALA A 463 11.72 3.31 26.69
C ALA A 463 11.41 3.94 25.32
N ALA A 464 12.29 3.76 24.33
CA ALA A 464 12.06 4.25 22.97
C ALA A 464 10.85 3.57 22.31
N GLU A 465 10.70 2.25 22.46
CA GLU A 465 9.55 1.48 21.98
C GLU A 465 8.25 1.98 22.61
N VAL A 466 8.20 2.26 23.91
CA VAL A 466 7.00 2.79 24.59
C VAL A 466 6.60 4.16 24.02
N VAL A 467 7.57 5.08 23.87
CA VAL A 467 7.29 6.41 23.30
C VAL A 467 6.82 6.28 21.84
N ALA A 468 7.50 5.43 21.06
CA ALA A 468 7.14 5.18 19.67
C ALA A 468 5.76 4.51 19.54
N HIS A 469 5.39 3.62 20.48
CA HIS A 469 4.07 2.99 20.53
C HIS A 469 2.96 4.03 20.68
N MET A 470 3.13 5.02 21.56
CA MET A 470 2.15 6.10 21.75
C MET A 470 1.97 6.97 20.50
N LEU A 471 2.97 7.02 19.62
CA LEU A 471 2.91 7.75 18.34
C LEU A 471 2.39 6.91 17.17
N SER A 472 2.29 5.59 17.33
CA SER A 472 1.81 4.63 16.31
C SER A 472 0.50 5.02 15.62
N PRO A 473 -0.51 5.58 16.30
CA PRO A 473 -1.75 6.01 15.65
C PRO A 473 -1.58 7.12 14.61
N LEU A 474 -0.42 7.80 14.59
CA LEU A 474 -0.07 8.86 13.66
C LEU A 474 0.87 8.38 12.53
N LEU A 475 1.31 7.13 12.57
CA LEU A 475 2.33 6.56 11.68
C LEU A 475 1.76 5.69 10.58
#